data_AF-A0A519XR00-F1
#
_entry.id   AF-A0A519XR00-F1
#
_cell.length_a   1.000
_cell.length_b   1.000
_cell.length_c   1.000
_cell.angle_alpha   90.00
_cell.angle_beta   90.00
_cell.angle_gamma   90.00
#
_symmetry.space_group_name_H-M   'P 1'
#
loop_
_entity.id
_entity.type
_entity.pdbx_description
1 polymer ?
#
loop_
_entity_poly.entity_id
_entity_poly.type
_entity_poly.pdbx_seq_one_letter_code
_entity_poly.pdbx_strand_id
1 'polypeptide(L)'
;VLAVFSGSDWCKPCMMLKQEVFDQPEFASFAQDKFVLARFDFPRNKKNRLDATQTKLNEDAAAQLNREGAFPAVVLLSPEGKVLARTGYRPGGATAYDAYLTQLLAKK
;
A
#
# COMPACT_ATOMS: atom_id res chain seq x y z
N VAL A 1 5.72 2.23 -9.15
CA VAL A 1 5.74 1.50 -7.85
C VAL A 1 4.44 1.78 -7.11
N LEU A 2 3.87 0.79 -6.43
CA LEU A 2 2.75 0.95 -5.52
C LEU A 2 3.26 0.75 -4.08
N ALA A 3 3.45 1.84 -3.35
CA ALA A 3 3.91 1.83 -1.97
C ALA A 3 2.70 1.78 -1.02
N VAL A 4 2.62 0.76 -0.17
CA VAL A 4 1.50 0.50 0.73
C VAL A 4 1.99 0.57 2.18
N PHE A 5 1.46 1.53 2.93
CA PHE A 5 1.70 1.69 4.36
C PHE A 5 0.52 1.08 5.13
N SER A 6 0.76 0.03 5.91
CA SER A 6 -0.28 -0.73 6.62
C SER A 6 0.03 -0.94 8.09
N GLY A 7 -1.02 -1.03 8.92
CA GLY A 7 -0.93 -1.56 10.28
C GLY A 7 -1.63 -2.92 10.35
N SER A 8 -0.88 -4.01 10.15
CA SER A 8 -1.45 -5.35 9.95
C SER A 8 -2.28 -5.91 11.11
N ASP A 9 -2.11 -5.40 12.33
CA ASP A 9 -2.73 -5.96 13.54
C ASP A 9 -3.59 -4.95 14.33
N TRP A 10 -3.71 -3.70 13.89
CA TRP A 10 -4.51 -2.69 14.58
C TRP A 10 -5.33 -1.78 13.66
N CYS A 11 -5.02 -1.73 12.35
CA CYS A 11 -5.73 -0.91 11.39
C CYS A 11 -6.77 -1.76 10.64
N LYS A 12 -8.04 -1.71 11.07
CA LYS A 12 -9.14 -2.47 10.43
C LYS A 12 -9.27 -2.21 8.92
N PRO A 13 -9.26 -0.95 8.43
CA PRO A 13 -9.33 -0.71 6.99
C PRO A 13 -8.09 -1.22 6.22
N CYS A 14 -6.92 -1.33 6.87
CA CYS A 14 -5.74 -1.94 6.26
C CYS A 14 -5.91 -3.45 6.08
N MET A 15 -6.46 -4.13 7.08
CA MET A 15 -6.76 -5.56 7.01
C MET A 15 -7.81 -5.84 5.93
N MET A 16 -8.85 -5.00 5.85
CA MET A 16 -9.88 -5.09 4.81
C MET A 16 -9.29 -4.87 3.41
N LEU A 17 -8.47 -3.83 3.22
CA LEU A 17 -7.81 -3.59 1.93
C LEU A 17 -6.94 -4.78 1.51
N LYS A 18 -6.19 -5.36 2.45
CA LYS A 18 -5.38 -6.55 2.18
C LYS A 18 -6.25 -7.73 1.77
N GLN A 19 -7.29 -8.04 2.53
CA GLN A 19 -8.15 -9.21 2.28
C GLN A 19 -9.02 -9.06 1.03
N GLU A 20 -9.66 -7.91 0.84
CA GLU A 20 -10.60 -7.67 -0.26
C GLU A 20 -9.91 -7.38 -1.60
N VAL A 21 -8.65 -6.96 -1.56
CA VAL A 21 -7.91 -6.53 -2.76
C VAL A 21 -6.57 -7.27 -2.87
N PHE A 22 -5.61 -6.99 -2.00
CA PHE A 22 -4.22 -7.43 -2.23
C PHE A 22 -3.98 -8.94 -2.15
N ASP A 23 -4.81 -9.66 -1.41
CA ASP A 23 -4.77 -11.13 -1.28
C ASP A 23 -5.62 -11.84 -2.34
N GLN A 24 -6.35 -11.10 -3.19
CA GLN A 24 -7.12 -11.68 -4.27
C GLN A 24 -6.23 -12.04 -5.47
N PRO A 25 -6.41 -13.21 -6.10
CA PRO A 25 -5.59 -13.63 -7.23
C PRO A 25 -5.72 -12.68 -8.43
N GLU A 26 -6.88 -12.08 -8.64
CA GLU A 26 -7.13 -11.11 -9.71
C GLU A 26 -6.25 -9.86 -9.56
N PHE A 27 -6.10 -9.35 -8.33
CA PHE A 27 -5.19 -8.23 -8.06
C PHE A 27 -3.74 -8.64 -8.28
N ALA A 28 -3.35 -9.84 -7.87
CA ALA A 28 -1.98 -10.32 -8.06
C ALA A 28 -1.60 -10.38 -9.54
N SER A 29 -2.51 -10.84 -10.40
CA SER A 29 -2.31 -10.81 -11.86
C SER A 29 -2.24 -9.37 -12.39
N PHE A 30 -3.18 -8.50 -12.02
CA PHE A 30 -3.18 -7.11 -12.44
C PHE A 30 -1.92 -6.35 -12.01
N ALA A 31 -1.43 -6.61 -10.80
CA ALA A 31 -0.29 -5.92 -10.24
C ALA A 31 1.04 -6.35 -10.88
N GLN A 32 1.20 -7.62 -11.25
CA GLN A 32 2.42 -8.12 -11.89
C GLN A 32 2.74 -7.38 -13.20
N ASP A 33 1.73 -7.01 -13.97
CA ASP A 33 1.92 -6.28 -15.24
C ASP A 33 2.21 -4.79 -15.06
N LYS A 34 1.79 -4.17 -13.94
CA LYS A 34 1.73 -2.70 -13.82
C LYS A 34 2.56 -2.12 -12.68
N PHE A 35 2.83 -2.89 -11.64
CA PHE A 35 3.38 -2.36 -10.41
C PHE A 35 4.52 -3.23 -9.87
N VAL A 36 5.59 -2.55 -9.47
CA VAL A 36 6.44 -3.05 -8.40
C VAL A 36 5.73 -2.72 -7.07
N LEU A 37 5.36 -3.75 -6.32
CA LEU A 37 4.68 -3.61 -5.02
C LEU A 37 5.71 -3.44 -3.91
N ALA A 38 5.53 -2.42 -3.06
CA ALA A 38 6.35 -2.19 -1.88
C ALA A 38 5.43 -2.05 -0.66
N ARG A 39 5.59 -2.91 0.34
CA ARG A 39 4.77 -2.88 1.56
C ARG A 39 5.62 -2.48 2.75
N PHE A 40 5.15 -1.47 3.46
CA PHE A 40 5.72 -0.95 4.69
C PHE A 40 4.71 -1.18 5.82
N ASP A 41 4.97 -2.19 6.65
CA ASP A 41 4.05 -2.59 7.71
C ASP A 41 4.49 -2.04 9.07
N PHE A 42 3.53 -1.60 9.89
CA PHE A 42 3.75 -0.96 11.19
C PHE A 42 2.95 -1.70 12.28
N PRO A 43 3.29 -2.97 12.57
CA PRO A 43 2.60 -3.75 13.58
C PRO A 43 2.80 -3.17 14.97
N ARG A 44 1.76 -3.23 15.82
CA ARG A 44 1.84 -2.78 17.23
C ARG A 44 2.02 -3.93 18.20
N ASN A 45 1.61 -5.14 17.82
CA ASN A 45 1.79 -6.31 18.68
C ASN A 45 3.26 -6.73 18.69
N LYS A 46 3.81 -6.97 19.89
CA LYS A 46 5.19 -7.46 20.06
C LYS A 46 5.45 -8.76 19.31
N LYS A 47 4.44 -9.62 19.16
CA LYS A 47 4.53 -10.88 18.42
C LYS A 47 4.77 -10.71 16.93
N ASN A 48 4.36 -9.57 16.36
CA ASN A 48 4.48 -9.26 14.93
C ASN A 48 5.62 -8.28 14.66
N ARG A 49 6.46 -8.00 15.65
CA ARG A 49 7.52 -7.00 15.55
C ARG A 49 8.50 -7.37 14.43
N LEU A 50 8.78 -6.41 13.56
CA LEU A 50 9.79 -6.53 12.52
C LEU A 50 11.20 -6.37 13.11
N ASP A 51 12.21 -6.86 12.40
CA ASP A 51 13.59 -6.60 12.78
C ASP A 51 13.94 -5.10 12.67
N ALA A 52 15.05 -4.69 13.29
CA ALA A 52 15.45 -3.29 13.35
C ALA A 52 15.75 -2.69 11.96
N THR A 53 16.30 -3.49 11.04
CA THR A 53 16.62 -3.04 9.68
C THR A 53 15.36 -2.76 8.89
N GLN A 54 14.41 -3.71 8.91
CA GLN A 54 13.12 -3.54 8.24
C GLN A 54 12.30 -2.40 8.86
N THR A 55 12.31 -2.28 10.20
CA THR A 55 11.61 -1.19 10.91
C THR A 55 12.15 0.16 10.44
N LYS A 56 13.47 0.33 10.43
CA LYS A 56 14.11 1.57 9.98
C LYS A 56 13.77 1.89 8.52
N LEU A 57 13.82 0.89 7.64
CA LEU A 57 13.44 1.06 6.23
C LEU A 57 11.98 1.50 6.06
N ASN A 58 11.07 0.96 6.87
CA ASN A 58 9.66 1.37 6.87
C ASN A 58 9.51 2.81 7.38
N GLU A 59 10.20 3.17 8.46
CA GLU A 59 10.20 4.52 9.03
C GLU A 59 10.75 5.56 8.06
N ASP A 60 11.88 5.28 7.39
CA ASP A 60 12.48 6.15 6.37
C ASP A 60 11.52 6.37 5.19
N ALA A 61 10.88 5.29 4.70
CA ALA A 61 9.89 5.39 3.64
C ALA A 61 8.66 6.20 4.08
N ALA A 62 8.19 6.03 5.33
CA ALA A 62 7.07 6.81 5.86
C ALA A 62 7.43 8.29 6.05
N ALA A 63 8.66 8.59 6.48
CA ALA A 63 9.13 9.97 6.61
C ALA A 63 9.15 10.71 5.27
N GLN A 64 9.28 10.00 4.14
CA GLN A 64 9.23 10.57 2.79
C GLN A 64 7.82 10.57 2.20
N LEU A 65 7.09 9.47 2.35
CA LEU A 65 5.88 9.20 1.57
C LEU A 65 4.61 9.18 2.41
N ASN A 66 4.67 9.08 3.74
CA ASN A 66 3.50 9.01 4.62
C ASN A 66 3.70 9.83 5.92
N ARG A 67 4.14 11.08 5.78
CA ARG A 67 4.46 11.97 6.92
C ARG A 67 3.30 12.19 7.89
N GLU A 68 2.07 12.13 7.36
CA GLU A 68 0.84 12.29 8.15
C GLU A 68 0.49 11.04 8.96
N GLY A 69 1.19 9.91 8.73
CA GLY A 69 0.93 8.66 9.44
C GLY A 69 -0.44 8.06 9.13
N ALA A 70 -0.89 8.16 7.88
CA ALA A 70 -2.19 7.63 7.47
C ALA A 70 -2.12 6.11 7.25
N PHE A 71 -3.13 5.38 7.73
CA PHE A 71 -3.22 3.93 7.61
C PHE A 71 -4.66 3.50 7.26
N PRO A 72 -4.89 2.85 6.11
CA PRO A 72 -3.92 2.54 5.06
C PRO A 72 -3.60 3.77 4.20
N ALA A 73 -2.32 3.96 3.87
CA ALA A 73 -1.90 4.88 2.84
C ALA A 73 -1.29 4.12 1.66
N VAL A 74 -1.76 4.42 0.46
CA VAL A 74 -1.30 3.82 -0.79
C VAL A 74 -0.81 4.93 -1.69
N VAL A 75 0.46 4.87 -2.08
CA VAL A 75 1.14 5.91 -2.85
C VAL A 75 1.61 5.32 -4.17
N LEU A 76 1.15 5.92 -5.27
CA LEU A 76 1.59 5.60 -6.61
C LEU A 76 2.82 6.45 -6.95
N LEU A 77 3.93 5.80 -7.31
CA LEU A 77 5.18 6.46 -7.67
C LEU A 77 5.56 6.19 -9.12
N SER A 78 6.12 7.19 -9.79
CA SER A 78 6.79 7.02 -11.08
C SER A 78 8.08 6.19 -10.92
N PRO A 79 8.64 5.66 -12.02
CA PRO A 79 9.96 5.02 -11.98
C PRO A 79 11.08 5.94 -11.46
N GLU A 80 10.93 7.27 -11.61
CA GLU A 80 11.87 8.27 -11.08
C GLU A 80 11.63 8.60 -9.59
N GLY A 81 10.66 7.95 -8.94
CA GLY A 81 10.32 8.19 -7.54
C GLY A 81 9.37 9.37 -7.28
N LYS A 82 8.79 9.98 -8.31
CA LYS A 82 7.81 11.09 -8.13
C LYS A 82 6.45 10.55 -7.69
N VAL A 83 5.80 11.22 -6.75
CA VAL A 83 4.42 10.89 -6.34
C VAL A 83 3.44 11.27 -7.45
N LEU A 84 2.69 10.28 -7.91
CA LEU A 84 1.69 10.42 -8.97
C LEU A 84 0.28 10.58 -8.39
N ALA A 85 -0.04 9.79 -7.37
CA ALA A 85 -1.31 9.82 -6.69
C ALA A 85 -1.20 9.19 -5.30
N ARG A 86 -2.16 9.51 -4.45
CA ARG A 86 -2.33 8.98 -3.10
C ARG A 86 -3.76 8.49 -2.94
N THR A 87 -3.94 7.37 -2.27
CA THR A 87 -5.24 6.79 -1.92
C THR A 87 -5.13 5.97 -0.64
N GLY A 88 -6.24 5.38 -0.20
CA GLY A 88 -6.30 4.38 0.87
C GLY A 88 -7.31 3.29 0.52
N TYR A 89 -7.93 2.72 1.55
CA TYR A 89 -8.96 1.69 1.39
C TYR A 89 -10.19 2.23 0.64
N ARG A 90 -10.71 1.42 -0.28
CA ARG A 90 -12.00 1.64 -0.94
C ARG A 90 -12.75 0.31 -0.99
N PRO A 91 -14.02 0.26 -0.58
CA PRO A 91 -14.83 -0.94 -0.72
C PRO A 91 -15.12 -1.23 -2.20
N GLY A 92 -15.41 -2.49 -2.51
CA GLY A 92 -15.76 -2.95 -3.86
C GLY A 92 -14.90 -4.08 -4.42
N GLY A 93 -13.92 -4.56 -3.62
CA GLY A 93 -13.06 -5.69 -3.99
C GLY A 93 -11.99 -5.36 -5.03
N ALA A 94 -11.23 -6.38 -5.41
CA ALA A 94 -10.06 -6.26 -6.29
C ALA A 94 -10.36 -5.57 -7.61
N THR A 95 -11.33 -6.04 -8.38
CA THR A 95 -11.64 -5.51 -9.72
C THR A 95 -11.99 -4.02 -9.70
N ALA A 96 -12.77 -3.57 -8.71
CA ALA A 96 -13.13 -2.16 -8.57
C ALA A 96 -11.89 -1.31 -8.19
N TYR A 97 -11.02 -1.86 -7.35
CA TYR A 97 -9.77 -1.21 -6.97
C TYR A 97 -8.78 -1.11 -8.13
N ASP A 98 -8.68 -2.14 -8.97
CA ASP A 98 -7.82 -2.18 -10.16
C ASP A 98 -8.24 -1.11 -11.19
N ALA A 99 -9.55 -1.02 -11.45
CA ALA A 99 -10.11 0.01 -12.31
C ALA A 99 -9.80 1.41 -11.75
N TYR A 100 -9.91 1.58 -10.44
CA TYR A 100 -9.60 2.84 -9.78
C TYR A 100 -8.11 3.20 -9.86
N LEU A 101 -7.20 2.25 -9.59
CA LEU A 101 -5.76 2.46 -9.76
C LEU A 101 -5.40 2.81 -11.20
N THR A 102 -6.06 2.18 -12.18
CA THR A 102 -5.88 2.47 -13.61
C THR A 102 -6.32 3.89 -13.94
N GLN A 103 -7.44 4.36 -13.39
CA GLN A 103 -7.88 5.75 -13.56
C GLN A 103 -6.88 6.75 -12.96
N LEU A 104 -6.29 6.45 -11.80
CA LEU A 104 -5.26 7.31 -11.21
C LEU A 104 -4.00 7.38 -12.06
N LEU A 105 -3.62 6.28 -12.73
CA LEU A 105 -2.49 6.26 -13.65
C LEU A 105 -2.75 7.03 -14.95
N ALA A 106 -4.00 7.03 -15.43
CA ALA A 106 -4.41 7.69 -16.68
C ALA A 106 -4.58 9.21 -16.55
N LYS A 107 -4.83 9.73 -15.34
CA LYS A 107 -4.99 11.17 -15.08
C LYS A 107 -3.67 11.97 -15.04
N LYS A 108 -2.63 11.49 -15.72
CA LYS A 108 -1.33 12.17 -15.81
C LYS A 108 -1.23 13.06 -17.02
#